data_AF-A0A7Y0QHV9-F1
#
_entry.id   AF-A0A7Y0QHV9-F1
#
_cell.length_a   1.000
_cell.length_b   1.000
_cell.length_c   1.000
_cell.angle_alpha   90.00
_cell.angle_beta   90.00
_cell.angle_gamma   90.00
#
_symmetry.space_group_name_H-M   'P 1'
#
loop_
_entity.id
_entity.type
_entity.pdbx_description
1 polymer ?
#
loop_
_entity_poly.entity_id
_entity_poly.type
_entity_poly.pdbx_seq_one_letter_code
_entity_poly.pdbx_strand_id
1 'polypeptide(L)'
;MSSFRERLRQRSDELRSTDPELSSALRSVDGLVWYGEEKEGWPWPDRQVRAVAASRAQRHDDVADLYANAGDAACEAPERRAAAELRALLAEHAKTDESGDG
;
A
#
# COMPACT_ATOMS: atom_id res chain seq x y z
N MET A 1 -15.92 11.40 -2.80
CA MET A 1 -14.47 11.08 -2.76
C MET A 1 -14.30 9.60 -2.95
N SER A 2 -13.33 9.16 -3.78
CA SER A 2 -12.99 7.74 -3.89
C SER A 2 -12.36 7.24 -2.60
N SER A 3 -12.74 6.04 -2.16
CA SER A 3 -12.13 5.36 -1.02
C SER A 3 -10.63 5.16 -1.23
N PHE A 4 -9.87 5.04 -0.15
CA PHE A 4 -8.45 4.74 -0.20
C PHE A 4 -8.18 3.41 -0.92
N ARG A 5 -9.07 2.41 -0.75
CA ARG A 5 -8.98 1.12 -1.46
C ARG A 5 -9.11 1.27 -2.98
N GLU A 6 -10.03 2.11 -3.46
CA GLU A 6 -10.17 2.38 -4.89
C GLU A 6 -8.91 3.05 -5.46
N ARG A 7 -8.31 3.98 -4.71
CA ARG A 7 -7.03 4.61 -5.11
C ARG A 7 -5.89 3.61 -5.17
N LEU A 8 -5.77 2.71 -4.18
CA LEU A 8 -4.80 1.62 -4.20
C LEU A 8 -4.95 0.74 -5.46
N ARG A 9 -6.19 0.34 -5.77
CA ARG A 9 -6.47 -0.46 -6.98
C ARG A 9 -6.09 0.26 -8.24
N GLN A 10 -6.55 1.50 -8.41
CA GLN A 10 -6.24 2.31 -9.58
C GLN A 10 -4.72 2.43 -9.77
N ARG A 11 -4.00 2.80 -8.72
CA ARG A 11 -2.54 2.95 -8.78
C ARG A 11 -1.84 1.63 -9.10
N SER A 12 -2.28 0.53 -8.51
CA SER A 12 -1.74 -0.80 -8.82
C SER A 12 -1.95 -1.19 -10.29
N ASP A 13 -3.09 -0.80 -10.87
CA ASP A 13 -3.42 -1.11 -12.25
C ASP A 13 -2.63 -0.26 -13.25
N GLU A 14 -2.39 1.02 -12.93
CA GLU A 14 -1.48 1.91 -13.69
C GLU A 14 -0.04 1.36 -13.74
N LEU A 15 0.42 0.78 -12.64
CA LEU A 15 1.77 0.23 -12.52
C LEU A 15 1.90 -1.19 -13.11
N ARG A 16 0.80 -1.88 -13.40
CA ARG A 16 0.83 -3.32 -13.71
C ARG A 16 1.77 -3.70 -14.86
N SER A 17 1.88 -2.86 -15.88
CA SER A 17 2.71 -3.10 -17.07
C SER A 17 4.08 -2.44 -17.02
N THR A 18 4.28 -1.45 -16.15
CA THR A 18 5.50 -0.62 -16.09
C THR A 18 6.36 -0.93 -14.88
N ASP A 19 5.73 -1.30 -13.77
CA ASP A 19 6.37 -1.73 -12.53
C ASP A 19 5.53 -2.84 -11.85
N PRO A 20 5.64 -4.09 -12.34
CA PRO A 20 4.84 -5.20 -11.83
C PRO A 20 5.16 -5.54 -10.37
N GLU A 21 6.38 -5.26 -9.90
CA GLU A 21 6.79 -5.47 -8.50
C GLU A 21 6.07 -4.49 -7.57
N LEU A 22 6.09 -3.20 -7.91
CA LEU A 22 5.39 -2.17 -7.15
C LEU A 22 3.87 -2.37 -7.21
N SER A 23 3.33 -2.74 -8.38
CA SER A 23 1.93 -3.12 -8.55
C SER A 23 1.54 -4.26 -7.59
N SER A 24 2.38 -5.30 -7.49
CA SER A 24 2.17 -6.43 -6.59
C SER A 24 2.18 -6.01 -5.12
N ALA A 25 3.10 -5.13 -4.72
CA ALA A 25 3.17 -4.61 -3.36
C ALA A 25 1.87 -3.91 -2.95
N LEU A 26 1.33 -3.03 -3.81
CA LEU A 26 0.05 -2.36 -3.57
C LEU A 26 -1.13 -3.35 -3.52
N ARG A 27 -1.15 -4.31 -4.46
CA ARG A 27 -2.18 -5.36 -4.50
C ARG A 27 -2.18 -6.25 -3.26
N SER A 28 -1.05 -6.40 -2.57
CA SER A 28 -1.01 -7.18 -1.33
C SER A 28 -1.92 -6.58 -0.23
N VAL A 29 -2.11 -5.27 -0.20
CA VAL A 29 -3.05 -4.61 0.71
C VAL A 29 -4.48 -4.90 0.29
N ASP A 30 -4.82 -4.70 -0.98
CA ASP A 30 -6.17 -4.96 -1.50
C ASP A 30 -6.57 -6.44 -1.35
N GLY A 31 -5.63 -7.36 -1.55
CA GLY A 31 -5.82 -8.79 -1.36
C GLY A 31 -6.17 -9.17 0.08
N LEU A 32 -5.53 -8.53 1.09
CA LEU A 32 -5.87 -8.74 2.51
C LEU A 32 -7.29 -8.26 2.83
N VAL A 33 -7.66 -7.08 2.32
CA VAL A 33 -9.00 -6.53 2.51
C VAL A 33 -10.05 -7.41 1.84
N TRP A 34 -9.81 -7.80 0.57
CA TRP A 34 -10.69 -8.70 -0.16
C TRP A 34 -10.87 -10.03 0.57
N TYR A 35 -9.80 -10.62 1.11
CA TYR A 35 -9.91 -11.85 1.87
C TYR A 35 -10.78 -11.67 3.12
N GLY A 36 -10.55 -10.61 3.91
CA GLY A 36 -11.36 -10.34 5.10
C GLY A 36 -12.84 -10.12 4.81
N GLU A 37 -13.16 -9.44 3.70
CA GLU A 37 -14.55 -9.19 3.30
C GLU A 37 -15.22 -10.44 2.74
N GLU A 38 -14.58 -11.11 1.77
CA GLU A 38 -15.21 -12.19 1.00
C GLU A 38 -15.14 -13.55 1.69
N LYS A 39 -14.16 -13.76 2.56
CA LYS A 39 -13.97 -15.04 3.27
C LYS A 39 -14.45 -15.00 4.71
N GLU A 40 -14.23 -13.88 5.39
CA GLU A 40 -14.58 -13.74 6.81
C GLU A 40 -15.86 -12.93 7.03
N GLY A 41 -16.44 -12.32 5.98
CA GLY A 41 -17.65 -11.50 6.08
C GLY A 41 -17.43 -10.19 6.86
N TRP A 42 -16.17 -9.76 7.03
CA TRP A 42 -15.84 -8.57 7.78
C TRP A 42 -15.77 -7.37 6.84
N PRO A 43 -16.69 -6.39 6.92
CA PRO A 43 -16.57 -5.16 6.14
C PRO A 43 -15.40 -4.33 6.68
N TRP A 44 -14.53 -3.84 5.79
CA TRP A 44 -13.38 -3.01 6.18
C TRP A 44 -13.67 -1.52 5.94
N PRO A 45 -13.92 -0.72 6.99
CA PRO A 45 -13.98 0.73 6.86
C PRO A 45 -12.68 1.29 6.31
N ASP A 46 -12.77 2.42 5.60
CA ASP A 46 -11.62 3.06 4.95
C ASP A 46 -10.43 3.28 5.92
N ARG A 47 -10.71 3.74 7.15
CA ARG A 47 -9.71 3.89 8.21
C ARG A 47 -8.91 2.61 8.51
N GLN A 48 -9.53 1.44 8.44
CA GLN A 48 -8.86 0.16 8.67
C GLN A 48 -7.99 -0.25 7.47
N VAL A 49 -8.46 0.02 6.26
CA VAL A 49 -7.66 -0.17 5.04
C VAL A 49 -6.39 0.71 5.09
N ARG A 50 -6.53 1.98 5.51
CA ARG A 50 -5.39 2.89 5.71
C ARG A 50 -4.41 2.36 6.77
N ALA A 51 -4.92 1.84 7.88
CA ALA A 51 -4.09 1.24 8.91
C ALA A 51 -3.30 0.01 8.40
N VAL A 52 -3.93 -0.85 7.59
CA VAL A 52 -3.22 -1.99 6.99
C VAL A 52 -2.20 -1.55 5.96
N ALA A 53 -2.48 -0.54 5.13
CA ALA A 53 -1.48 0.02 4.23
C ALA A 53 -0.28 0.60 4.99
N ALA A 54 -0.52 1.32 6.10
CA ALA A 54 0.55 1.84 6.95
C ALA A 54 1.39 0.70 7.56
N SER A 55 0.74 -0.34 8.09
CA SER A 55 1.43 -1.53 8.60
C SER A 55 2.22 -2.25 7.51
N ARG A 56 1.68 -2.32 6.29
CA ARG A 56 2.37 -2.94 5.15
C ARG A 56 3.59 -2.13 4.72
N ALA A 57 3.49 -0.80 4.71
CA ALA A 57 4.63 0.08 4.44
C ALA A 57 5.75 -0.11 5.47
N GLN A 58 5.40 -0.21 6.77
CA GLN A 58 6.38 -0.50 7.81
C GLN A 58 7.06 -1.85 7.58
N ARG A 59 6.31 -2.89 7.26
CA ARG A 59 6.87 -4.21 6.99
C ARG A 59 7.85 -4.20 5.81
N HIS A 60 7.56 -3.44 4.75
CA HIS A 60 8.48 -3.28 3.63
C HIS A 60 9.80 -2.60 4.07
N ASP A 61 9.74 -1.60 4.97
CA ASP A 61 10.96 -1.04 5.54
C ASP A 61 11.73 -2.04 6.41
N ASP A 62 11.04 -2.79 7.27
CA ASP A 62 11.68 -3.79 8.12
C ASP A 62 12.42 -4.84 7.26
N VAL A 63 11.83 -5.24 6.12
CA VAL A 63 12.45 -6.16 5.16
C VAL A 63 13.61 -5.50 4.41
N ALA A 64 13.46 -4.23 4.01
CA ALA A 64 14.56 -3.48 3.39
C ALA A 64 15.76 -3.36 4.33
N ASP A 65 15.53 -3.11 5.63
CA ASP A 65 16.58 -3.07 6.65
C ASP A 65 17.30 -4.43 6.77
N LEU A 66 16.57 -5.55 6.67
CA LEU A 66 17.18 -6.89 6.65
C LEU A 66 18.09 -7.09 5.44
N TYR A 67 17.66 -6.67 4.25
CA TYR A 67 18.51 -6.74 3.04
C TYR A 67 19.70 -5.80 3.11
N ALA A 68 19.53 -4.57 3.61
CA ALA A 68 20.61 -3.62 3.82
C ALA A 68 21.69 -4.19 4.75
N ASN A 69 21.26 -4.79 5.87
CA ASN A 69 22.18 -5.45 6.82
C ASN A 69 22.91 -6.66 6.21
N ALA A 70 22.31 -7.33 5.23
CA ALA A 70 22.94 -8.41 4.48
C ALA A 70 23.84 -7.92 3.32
N GLY A 71 23.84 -6.62 3.01
CA GLY A 71 24.54 -6.05 1.87
C GLY A 71 23.86 -6.30 0.52
N ASP A 72 22.58 -6.68 0.52
CA ASP A 72 21.81 -6.99 -0.69
C ASP A 72 21.01 -5.78 -1.17
N ALA A 73 21.70 -4.84 -1.83
CA ALA A 73 21.07 -3.63 -2.36
C ALA A 73 20.03 -3.91 -3.46
N ALA A 74 20.15 -5.05 -4.17
CA ALA A 74 19.21 -5.42 -5.23
C ALA A 74 17.83 -5.78 -4.65
N CYS A 75 17.81 -6.44 -3.50
CA CYS A 75 16.58 -6.74 -2.78
C CYS A 75 16.10 -5.59 -1.86
N GLU A 76 17.00 -4.75 -1.35
CA GLU A 76 16.62 -3.57 -0.55
C GLU A 76 15.79 -2.55 -1.36
N ALA A 77 16.27 -2.19 -2.55
CA ALA A 77 15.70 -1.12 -3.35
C ALA A 77 14.18 -1.27 -3.65
N PRO A 78 13.67 -2.43 -4.13
CA PRO A 78 12.25 -2.59 -4.39
C PRO A 78 11.40 -2.50 -3.12
N GLU A 79 11.89 -2.99 -1.98
CA GLU A 79 11.19 -2.93 -0.69
C GLU A 79 11.05 -1.47 -0.21
N ARG A 80 12.11 -0.67 -0.30
CA ARG A 80 12.05 0.77 0.00
C ARG A 80 11.04 1.50 -0.89
N ARG A 81 11.03 1.19 -2.18
CA ARG A 81 10.10 1.79 -3.15
C ARG A 81 8.66 1.45 -2.81
N ALA A 82 8.37 0.19 -2.45
CA ALA A 82 7.05 -0.24 -2.00
C ALA A 82 6.59 0.52 -0.74
N ALA A 83 7.46 0.64 0.27
CA ALA A 83 7.16 1.39 1.49
C ALA A 83 6.87 2.88 1.19
N ALA A 84 7.68 3.50 0.32
CA ALA A 84 7.53 4.90 -0.07
C ALA A 84 6.21 5.15 -0.82
N GLU A 85 5.85 4.28 -1.77
CA GLU A 85 4.63 4.43 -2.57
C GLU A 85 3.37 4.33 -1.70
N LEU A 86 3.31 3.37 -0.77
CA LEU A 86 2.19 3.23 0.16
C LEU A 86 2.03 4.48 1.04
N ARG A 87 3.14 5.07 1.52
CA ARG A 87 3.11 6.31 2.30
C ARG A 87 2.67 7.51 1.46
N ALA A 88 3.10 7.59 0.21
CA ALA A 88 2.68 8.65 -0.71
C ALA A 88 1.16 8.63 -0.90
N LEU A 89 0.58 7.46 -1.19
CA LEU A 89 -0.87 7.29 -1.34
C LEU A 89 -1.64 7.65 -0.06
N LEU A 90 -1.13 7.26 1.12
CA LEU A 90 -1.73 7.63 2.40
C LEU A 90 -1.74 9.15 2.61
N ALA A 91 -0.63 9.82 2.31
CA ALA A 91 -0.50 11.28 2.44
C ALA A 91 -1.39 12.03 1.44
N GLU A 92 -1.49 11.56 0.19
CA GLU A 92 -2.36 12.14 -0.84
C GLU A 92 -3.84 12.01 -0.49
N HIS A 93 -4.22 10.87 0.10
CA HIS A 93 -5.59 10.65 0.54
C HIS A 93 -5.96 11.57 1.72
N ALA A 94 -5.08 11.70 2.72
CA ALA A 94 -5.30 12.61 3.85
C ALA A 94 -5.49 14.08 3.41
N LYS A 95 -4.70 14.57 2.44
CA LYS A 95 -4.86 15.92 1.88
C LYS A 95 -6.20 16.12 1.16
N THR A 96 -6.71 15.05 0.54
CA THR A 96 -8.02 15.13 -0.12
C THR A 96 -9.12 15.30 0.94
N ASP A 97 -9.05 14.53 2.03
CA ASP A 97 -10.02 14.59 3.15
C ASP A 97 -10.10 16.01 3.74
N GLU A 98 -8.95 16.66 3.96
CA GLU A 98 -8.89 18.04 4.50
C GLU A 98 -9.44 19.11 3.54
N SER A 99 -9.46 18.84 2.22
CA SER A 99 -9.93 19.80 1.22
C SER A 99 -11.45 19.70 0.93
N GLY A 100 -12.14 18.68 1.48
CA GLY A 100 -13.55 18.40 1.21
C GLY A 100 -14.54 18.95 2.24
N ASP A 101 -14.06 19.50 3.35
CA ASP A 101 -14.87 19.97 4.50
C ASP A 101 -15.08 21.51 4.53
N GLY A 102 -14.96 22.18 3.36
CA GLY A 102 -15.11 23.64 3.19
C GLY A 102 -16.45 24.09 2.65
#